data_AF-A0A9C8LJ91-F1
#
_entry.id   AF-A0A9C8LJ91-F1
#
_cell.length_a   1.000
_cell.length_b   1.000
_cell.length_c   1.000
_cell.angle_alpha   90.00
_cell.angle_beta   90.00
_cell.angle_gamma   90.00
#
_symmetry.space_group_name_H-M   'P 1'
#
loop_
_entity.id
_entity.type
_entity.pdbx_description
1 polymer ?
#
loop_
_entity_poly.entity_id
_entity_poly.type
_entity_poly.pdbx_seq_one_letter_code
_entity_poly.pdbx_strand_id
1 'polypeptide(L)' 'PVADAAVGDVILFRLREAGVAKHLGIQGAIGARASFIHAYHGHGVVESPLSTPWARRIVARFAFPERT' A
#
# COMPACT_ATOMS: atom_id res chain seq x y z
N PRO A 1 -6.05 -9.40 -8.18
CA PRO A 1 -6.09 -8.06 -7.54
C PRO A 1 -7.50 -7.79 -7.02
N VAL A 2 -7.62 -7.10 -5.88
CA VAL A 2 -8.92 -6.65 -5.35
C VAL A 2 -9.23 -5.24 -5.86
N ALA A 3 -10.50 -4.97 -6.14
CA ALA A 3 -10.94 -3.67 -6.65
C ALA A 3 -11.09 -2.64 -5.52
N ASP A 4 -11.85 -3.01 -4.50
CA ASP A 4 -12.11 -2.14 -3.36
C ASP A 4 -11.01 -2.26 -2.31
N ALA A 5 -10.69 -1.14 -1.67
CA ALA A 5 -9.71 -1.11 -0.60
C ALA A 5 -10.33 -1.61 0.71
N ALA A 6 -9.69 -2.58 1.34
CA ALA A 6 -9.99 -3.04 2.68
C ALA A 6 -8.77 -2.87 3.61
N VAL A 7 -9.03 -2.73 4.91
CA VAL A 7 -7.96 -2.79 5.92
C VAL A 7 -7.31 -4.17 5.85
N GLY A 8 -5.98 -4.20 5.87
CA GLY A 8 -5.19 -5.43 5.73
C GLY A 8 -4.78 -5.77 4.30
N ASP A 9 -5.31 -5.10 3.28
CA ASP A 9 -4.88 -5.32 1.90
C ASP A 9 -3.40 -5.01 1.72
N VAL A 10 -2.71 -5.88 0.96
CA VAL A 10 -1.37 -5.61 0.44
C VAL A 10 -1.47 -4.66 -0.74
N ILE A 11 -0.83 -3.50 -0.61
CA ILE A 11 -0.76 -2.45 -1.62
C ILE A 11 0.59 -2.55 -2.34
N LEU A 12 0.56 -2.72 -3.66
CA LEU A 12 1.75 -2.68 -4.50
C LEU A 12 1.93 -1.29 -5.10
N PHE A 13 3.11 -0.71 -4.89
CA PHE A 13 3.48 0.61 -5.39
C PHE A 13 4.59 0.54 -6.44
N ARG A 14 4.52 1.46 -7.41
CA ARG A 14 5.61 1.81 -8.32
C ARG A 14 6.16 3.20 -7.93
N LEU A 15 7.35 3.23 -7.36
CA LEU A 15 7.94 4.48 -6.85
C LEU A 15 8.55 5.37 -7.94
N ARG A 16 9.01 4.76 -9.05
CA ARG A 16 9.61 5.45 -10.20
C ARG A 16 8.79 5.09 -11.44
N GLU A 17 8.43 6.08 -12.25
CA GLU A 17 7.54 5.92 -13.40
C GLU A 17 7.97 4.80 -14.36
N ALA A 18 9.23 4.81 -14.78
CA ALA A 18 9.84 3.79 -15.66
C ALA A 18 10.42 2.58 -14.90
N GLY A 19 10.17 2.46 -13.59
CA GLY A 19 10.67 1.37 -12.75
C GLY A 19 9.66 0.24 -12.57
N VAL A 20 10.15 -0.92 -12.11
CA VAL A 20 9.27 -2.01 -11.67
C VAL A 20 8.49 -1.61 -10.43
N ALA A 21 7.27 -2.14 -10.31
CA ALA A 21 6.50 -2.05 -9.07
C ALA A 21 7.05 -3.08 -8.09
N LYS A 22 7.65 -2.62 -7.00
CA LYS A 22 8.37 -3.48 -6.04
C LYS A 22 8.33 -3.00 -4.60
N HIS A 23 7.58 -1.94 -4.33
CA HIS A 23 7.41 -1.44 -2.97
C HIS A 23 6.04 -1.89 -2.45
N LEU A 24 6.01 -2.53 -1.28
CA LEU A 24 4.78 -3.02 -0.66
C LEU A 24 4.43 -2.20 0.57
N GLY A 25 3.14 -2.13 0.86
CA GLY A 25 2.61 -1.71 2.16
C GLY A 25 1.32 -2.46 2.49
N ILE A 26 0.88 -2.38 3.74
CA ILE A 26 -0.38 -2.95 4.21
C ILE A 26 -1.35 -1.81 4.49
N GLN A 27 -2.59 -1.87 3.98
CA GLN A 27 -3.62 -0.85 4.22
C GLN A 27 -3.98 -0.82 5.72
N GLY A 28 -3.75 0.32 6.38
CA GLY A 28 -4.04 0.51 7.81
C GLY A 28 -5.46 1.04 8.05
N ALA A 29 -5.79 2.17 7.42
CA ALA A 29 -7.11 2.78 7.43
C ALA A 29 -7.60 3.13 6.03
N ILE A 30 -8.91 3.26 5.82
CA ILE A 30 -9.53 3.66 4.54
C ILE A 30 -10.27 5.00 4.67
N GLY A 31 -10.73 5.56 3.54
CA GLY A 31 -11.51 6.80 3.51
C GLY A 31 -10.67 8.06 3.71
N ALA A 32 -11.25 9.10 4.33
CA ALA A 32 -10.64 10.43 4.44
C ALA A 32 -9.32 10.45 5.25
N ARG A 33 -9.07 9.44 6.08
CA ARG A 33 -7.85 9.27 6.88
C ARG A 33 -7.09 8.02 6.46
N ALA A 34 -7.13 7.66 5.17
CA ALA A 34 -6.47 6.46 4.69
C ALA A 34 -4.97 6.46 5.05
N SER A 35 -4.47 5.30 5.47
CA SER A 35 -3.08 5.09 5.90
C SER A 35 -2.58 3.73 5.45
N PHE A 36 -1.27 3.55 5.46
CA PHE A 36 -0.64 2.27 5.15
C PHE A 36 0.66 2.09 5.94
N ILE A 37 0.97 0.83 6.26
CA ILE A 37 2.17 0.42 6.99
C ILE A 37 3.18 -0.10 5.98
N HIS A 38 4.43 0.37 6.03
CA HIS A 38 5.49 -0.11 5.13
C HIS A 38 6.88 -0.04 5.76
N ALA A 39 7.83 -0.77 5.18
CA ALA A 39 9.24 -0.58 5.48
C ALA A 39 9.75 0.68 4.77
N TYR A 40 10.06 1.70 5.55
CA TYR A 40 10.62 2.95 5.07
C TYR A 40 12.14 2.93 5.15
N HIS A 41 12.79 3.02 3.99
CA HIS A 41 14.24 3.00 3.87
C HIS A 41 14.89 4.04 4.79
N GLY A 42 15.89 3.62 5.56
CA GLY A 42 16.61 4.46 6.52
C GLY A 42 15.85 4.79 7.81
N HIS A 43 14.63 4.27 8.02
CA HIS A 43 13.81 4.57 9.20
C HIS A 43 13.32 3.30 9.91
N GLY A 44 12.81 2.32 9.17
CA GLY A 44 12.20 1.10 9.73
C GLY A 44 10.73 0.95 9.31
N VAL A 45 9.94 0.18 10.07
CA VAL A 45 8.51 0.00 9.80
C VAL A 45 7.73 1.18 10.38
N VAL A 46 6.95 1.85 9.56
CA VAL A 46 6.14 3.02 9.95
C VAL A 46 4.75 2.94 9.34
N GLU A 47 3.80 3.63 9.96
CA GLU A 47 2.49 3.92 9.37
C GLU A 47 2.51 5.34 8.79
N SER A 48 2.17 5.46 7.50
CA SER A 48 2.14 6.72 6.76
C SER A 48 0.73 7.04 6.26
N PRO A 49 0.35 8.32 6.15
CA PRO A 49 -0.86 8.70 5.43
C PRO A 49 -0.79 8.24 3.97
N LEU A 50 -1.87 7.64 3.47
CA LEU A 50 -2.02 7.29 2.06
C LEU A 50 -2.47 8.53 1.27
N SER A 51 -1.62 9.55 1.30
CA SER A 51 -1.86 10.84 0.63
C SER A 51 -1.95 10.70 -0.89
N THR A 52 -2.50 11.72 -1.56
CA THR A 52 -2.65 11.71 -3.03
C THR A 52 -1.37 11.33 -3.79
N PRO A 53 -0.16 11.82 -3.44
CA PRO A 53 1.08 11.36 -4.08
C PRO A 53 1.34 9.87 -3.92
N TRP A 54 1.07 9.28 -2.76
CA TRP A 54 1.20 7.83 -2.55
C TRP A 54 0.13 7.06 -3.32
N ALA A 55 -1.12 7.51 -3.25
CA ALA A 55 -2.25 6.87 -3.92
C ALA A 55 -2.04 6.76 -5.44
N ARG A 56 -1.49 7.80 -6.08
CA ARG A 56 -1.17 7.80 -7.53
C ARG A 56 -0.10 6.76 -7.93
N ARG A 57 0.65 6.21 -6.97
CA ARG A 57 1.69 5.20 -7.19
C ARG A 57 1.19 3.78 -7.00
N ILE A 58 -0.06 3.59 -6.57
CA ILE A 58 -0.66 2.26 -6.42
C ILE A 58 -0.85 1.67 -7.82
N VAL A 59 -0.32 0.46 -8.02
CA VAL A 59 -0.53 -0.29 -9.26
C VAL A 59 -1.48 -1.48 -9.07
N ALA A 60 -1.60 -2.00 -7.86
CA ALA A 60 -2.51 -3.11 -7.53
C ALA A 60 -2.73 -3.21 -6.02
N ARG A 61 -3.81 -3.90 -5.65
CA ARG A 61 -4.14 -4.34 -4.29
C ARG A 61 -4.38 -5.85 -4.27
N PHE A 62 -4.05 -6.50 -3.17
CA PHE A 62 -4.25 -7.93 -2.96
C PHE A 62 -4.71 -8.19 -1.53
N ALA A 63 -5.72 -9.06 -1.37
CA ALA A 63 -6.05 -9.60 -0.07
C ALA A 63 -5.08 -10.73 0.29
N PHE A 64 -4.86 -10.95 1.59
CA PHE A 64 -4.25 -12.20 2.05
C PHE A 64 -5.18 -13.38 1.77
N PRO A 65 -4.65 -14.58 1.49
CA PRO A 65 -5.48 -15.77 1.36
C PRO A 65 -6.19 -16.08 2.69
N GLU A 66 -7.41 -16.60 2.61
CA GLU A 66 -8.06 -17.22 3.76
C GLU A 66 -7.23 -18.41 4.24
N ARG A 67 -7.16 -18.64 5.55
CA ARG A 67 -6.49 -19.82 6.08
C ARG A 67 -7.23 -21.07 5.60
N THR A 68 -6.54 -21.92 4.87
CA THR A 68 -6.94 -23.30 4.57
C THR A 68 -6.93 -24.17 5.82
#